data_AF-A0A2E9LYE4-F1
#
_entry.id   AF-A0A2E9LYE4-F1
#
_cell.length_a   1.000
_cell.length_b   1.000
_cell.length_c   1.000
_cell.angle_alpha   90.00
_cell.angle_beta   90.00
_cell.angle_gamma   90.00
#
_symmetry.space_group_name_H-M   'P 1'
#
loop_
_entity.id
_entity.type
_entity.pdbx_description
1 polymer ?
#
loop_
_entity_poly.entity_id
_entity_poly.type
_entity_poly.pdbx_seq_one_letter_code
_entity_poly.pdbx_strand_id
1 'polypeptide(L)'
;MRYVLMLCCLFATAEVTAHRFAPSLLEVTQLSGQTFSATWKTPIQTVSATPIEPRFPATCEPTSTSPWVQEGTGMLMQTQYECTQGLIG
;
A
#
# COMPACT_ATOMS: atom_id res chain seq x y z
N MET A 1 33.15 -37.12 -20.53
CA MET A 1 32.46 -36.82 -19.24
C MET A 1 32.56 -35.36 -18.82
N ARG A 2 33.74 -34.73 -18.76
CA ARG A 2 33.89 -33.33 -18.30
C ARG A 2 33.02 -32.29 -19.04
N TYR A 3 32.99 -32.38 -20.38
CA TYR A 3 32.19 -31.46 -21.21
C TYR A 3 30.68 -31.69 -21.06
N VAL A 4 30.25 -32.93 -20.87
CA VAL A 4 28.85 -33.28 -20.62
C VAL A 4 28.40 -32.73 -19.26
N LEU A 5 29.25 -32.84 -18.23
CA LEU A 5 28.96 -32.28 -16.91
C LEU A 5 28.83 -30.75 -16.94
N MET A 6 29.74 -30.05 -17.65
CA MET A 6 29.64 -28.60 -17.83
C MET A 6 28.36 -28.19 -18.57
N LEU A 7 27.99 -28.96 -19.60
CA LEU A 7 26.76 -28.73 -20.34
C LEU A 7 25.52 -28.92 -19.43
N CYS A 8 25.50 -29.96 -18.60
CA CYS A 8 24.42 -30.17 -17.63
C CYS A 8 24.30 -29.03 -16.60
N CYS A 9 25.41 -28.48 -16.11
CA CYS A 9 25.36 -27.36 -15.15
C CYS A 9 24.79 -26.07 -15.77
N LEU A 10 24.99 -25.83 -17.07
CA LEU A 10 24.44 -24.66 -17.76
C LEU A 10 22.90 -24.70 -17.87
N PHE A 11 22.30 -25.89 -17.83
CA PHE A 11 20.86 -26.08 -17.89
C PHE A 11 20.20 -26.22 -16.51
N ALA A 12 20.99 -26.23 -15.43
CA ALA A 12 20.48 -26.30 -14.06
C ALA A 12 20.18 -24.91 -13.51
N THR A 13 19.20 -24.20 -14.09
CA THR A 13 18.70 -22.95 -13.50
C THR A 13 17.66 -23.26 -12.44
N ALA A 14 17.85 -22.72 -11.23
CA ALA A 14 16.85 -22.75 -10.18
C ALA A 14 16.03 -21.46 -10.20
N GLU A 15 14.71 -21.59 -10.23
CA GLU A 15 13.78 -20.48 -10.01
C GLU A 15 13.90 -20.05 -8.54
N VAL A 16 14.29 -18.80 -8.30
CA VAL A 16 14.26 -18.21 -6.96
C VAL A 16 13.04 -17.30 -6.89
N THR A 17 12.02 -17.70 -6.14
CA THR A 17 10.83 -16.89 -5.91
C THR A 17 11.04 -16.00 -4.68
N ALA A 18 10.95 -14.69 -4.83
CA ALA A 18 10.79 -13.78 -3.70
C ALA A 18 9.32 -13.71 -3.28
N HIS A 19 9.05 -13.61 -1.98
CA HIS A 19 7.70 -13.31 -1.50
C HIS A 19 7.21 -12.02 -2.15
N ARG A 20 5.99 -12.02 -2.68
CA ARG A 20 5.41 -10.83 -3.29
C ARG A 20 5.31 -9.72 -2.24
N PHE A 21 5.95 -8.60 -2.55
CA PHE A 21 5.88 -7.41 -1.73
C PHE A 21 4.55 -6.72 -1.99
N ALA A 22 3.64 -6.75 -1.00
CA ALA A 22 2.30 -6.16 -1.08
C ALA A 22 2.12 -5.07 0.01
N PRO A 23 2.99 -4.05 0.07
CA PRO A 23 2.90 -3.02 1.10
C PRO A 23 1.71 -2.10 0.83
N SER A 24 1.10 -1.62 1.91
CA SER A 24 0.15 -0.50 1.83
C SER A 24 0.86 0.80 2.23
N LEU A 25 0.38 1.92 1.71
CA LEU A 25 0.88 3.27 2.01
C LEU A 25 -0.25 4.08 2.64
N LEU A 26 0.02 4.63 3.82
CA LEU A 26 -0.72 5.72 4.39
C LEU A 26 0.17 6.97 4.35
N GLU A 27 -0.26 7.97 3.61
CA GLU A 27 0.36 9.30 3.60
C GLU A 27 -0.64 10.29 4.19
N VAL A 28 -0.18 11.14 5.11
CA VAL A 28 -1.01 12.18 5.72
C VAL A 28 -0.29 13.51 5.61
N THR A 29 -0.95 14.47 5.00
CA THR A 29 -0.45 15.83 4.76
C THR A 29 -1.37 16.82 5.46
N GLN A 30 -0.83 17.63 6.35
CA GLN A 30 -1.57 18.74 6.95
C GLN A 30 -1.78 19.84 5.90
N LEU A 31 -3.02 20.25 5.69
CA LEU A 31 -3.40 21.31 4.74
C LEU A 31 -3.47 22.67 5.42
N SER A 32 -4.10 22.71 6.59
CA SER A 32 -4.19 23.89 7.47
C SER A 32 -4.37 23.42 8.92
N GLY A 33 -4.48 24.36 9.88
CA GLY A 33 -4.45 24.07 11.32
C GLY A 33 -5.07 22.74 11.75
N GLN A 34 -6.34 22.51 11.41
CA GLN A 34 -7.11 21.31 11.78
C GLN A 34 -7.54 20.46 10.58
N THR A 35 -7.03 20.74 9.38
CA THR A 35 -7.44 20.02 8.16
C THR A 35 -6.29 19.21 7.58
N PHE A 36 -6.60 17.99 7.16
CA PHE A 36 -5.62 17.01 6.71
C PHE A 36 -6.10 16.33 5.44
N SER A 37 -5.18 16.05 4.52
CA SER A 37 -5.40 15.14 3.41
C SER A 37 -4.71 13.82 3.73
N ALA A 38 -5.45 12.73 3.65
CA ALA A 38 -4.91 11.39 3.79
C ALA A 38 -5.06 10.62 2.48
N THR A 39 -3.95 10.04 2.03
CA THR A 39 -3.92 9.12 0.89
C THR A 39 -3.74 7.71 1.43
N TRP A 40 -4.67 6.83 1.10
CA TRP A 40 -4.59 5.41 1.40
C TRP A 40 -4.43 4.61 0.10
N LYS A 41 -3.30 3.91 -0.04
CA LYS A 41 -3.01 3.05 -1.18
C LYS A 41 -2.76 1.62 -0.71
N THR A 42 -3.52 0.67 -1.26
CA THR A 42 -3.45 -0.76 -0.92
C THR A 42 -3.26 -1.58 -2.20
N PRO A 43 -2.48 -2.68 -2.19
CA PRO A 43 -2.30 -3.53 -3.38
C PRO A 43 -3.61 -4.20 -3.81
N ILE A 44 -3.79 -4.36 -5.13
CA ILE A 44 -4.92 -5.12 -5.71
C ILE A 44 -4.78 -6.61 -5.40
N GLN A 45 -3.55 -7.12 -5.41
CA GLN A 45 -3.25 -8.49 -5.00
C GLN A 45 -3.02 -8.53 -3.49
N THR A 46 -4.02 -9.02 -2.75
CA THR A 46 -3.95 -9.12 -1.30
C THR A 46 -3.35 -10.47 -0.87
N VAL A 47 -2.65 -10.46 0.27
CA VAL A 47 -2.10 -11.68 0.91
C VAL A 47 -3.03 -12.25 2.00
N SER A 48 -4.13 -11.54 2.29
CA SER A 48 -5.15 -11.90 3.27
C SER A 48 -6.52 -11.45 2.77
N ALA A 49 -7.57 -12.15 3.20
CA ALA A 49 -8.95 -11.74 2.96
C ALA A 49 -9.39 -10.58 3.89
N THR A 50 -8.66 -10.33 4.98
CA THR A 50 -8.92 -9.20 5.87
C THR A 50 -8.16 -7.97 5.37
N PRO A 51 -8.84 -6.90 4.94
CA PRO A 51 -8.17 -5.69 4.49
C PRO A 51 -7.54 -4.94 5.66
N ILE A 52 -6.40 -4.31 5.40
CA ILE A 52 -5.84 -3.30 6.31
C ILE A 52 -6.60 -2.00 6.03
N GLU A 53 -7.02 -1.31 7.09
CA GLU A 53 -7.72 -0.04 6.99
C GLU A 53 -7.12 0.97 7.98
N PRO A 54 -6.80 2.20 7.54
CA PRO A 54 -6.36 3.23 8.45
C PRO A 54 -7.52 3.67 9.35
N ARG A 55 -7.22 3.90 10.63
CA ARG A 55 -8.17 4.43 11.61
C ARG A 55 -7.66 5.79 12.08
N PHE A 56 -8.49 6.82 11.86
CA PHE A 56 -8.24 8.18 12.34
C PHE A 56 -8.89 8.36 13.73
N PRO A 57 -8.45 9.36 14.53
CA PRO A 57 -9.10 9.70 15.78
C PRO A 57 -10.60 9.94 15.61
N ALA A 58 -11.38 9.67 16.65
CA ALA A 58 -12.84 9.87 16.64
C ALA A 58 -13.26 11.33 16.41
N THR A 59 -12.34 12.29 16.59
CA THR A 59 -12.58 13.72 16.40
C THR A 59 -12.26 14.22 14.99
N CYS A 60 -11.82 13.33 14.10
CA CYS A 60 -11.57 13.59 12.69
C CYS A 60 -12.77 13.16 11.85
N GLU A 61 -13.47 14.13 11.27
CA GLU A 61 -14.60 13.89 10.38
C GLU A 61 -14.17 14.01 8.91
N PRO A 62 -14.50 13.05 8.04
CA PRO A 62 -14.19 13.13 6.62
C PRO A 62 -15.06 14.21 5.95
N THR A 63 -14.42 15.21 5.34
CA THR A 63 -15.11 16.30 4.65
C THR A 63 -15.28 16.03 3.16
N SER A 64 -14.40 15.21 2.57
CA SER A 64 -14.47 14.79 1.17
C SER A 64 -13.70 13.50 0.97
N THR A 65 -14.20 12.62 0.11
CA THR A 65 -13.54 11.35 -0.24
C THR A 65 -13.57 11.17 -1.75
N SER A 66 -12.41 10.89 -2.34
CA SER A 66 -12.30 10.56 -3.76
C SER A 66 -12.86 9.16 -4.02
N PRO A 67 -13.28 8.85 -5.26
CA PRO A 67 -13.44 7.46 -5.66
C PRO A 67 -12.11 6.73 -5.56
N TRP A 68 -12.18 5.40 -5.49
CA TRP A 68 -11.01 4.54 -5.64
C TRP A 68 -10.48 4.62 -7.07
N VAL A 69 -9.17 4.85 -7.21
CA VAL A 69 -8.48 4.91 -8.49
C VAL A 69 -7.38 3.86 -8.50
N GLN A 70 -7.30 3.09 -9.58
CA GLN A 70 -6.19 2.17 -9.76
C GLN A 70 -4.93 2.94 -10.16
N GLU A 71 -3.84 2.73 -9.44
CA GLU A 71 -2.52 3.29 -9.73
C GLU A 71 -1.47 2.17 -9.72
N GLY A 72 -1.10 1.71 -10.93
CA GLY A 72 -0.23 0.56 -11.12
C GLY A 72 -0.85 -0.72 -10.56
N THR A 73 -0.19 -1.33 -9.57
CA THR A 73 -0.64 -2.56 -8.90
C THR A 73 -1.47 -2.31 -7.64
N GLY A 74 -1.75 -1.05 -7.30
CA GLY A 74 -2.54 -0.68 -6.13
C GLY A 74 -3.83 0.06 -6.47
N MET A 75 -4.75 0.07 -5.51
CA MET A 75 -5.91 0.96 -5.46
C MET A 75 -5.59 2.10 -4.50
N LEU A 76 -5.92 3.33 -4.88
CA LEU A 76 -5.69 4.55 -4.13
C LEU A 76 -7.02 5.25 -3.85
N MET A 77 -7.15 5.81 -2.65
CA MET A 77 -8.23 6.70 -2.25
C MET A 77 -7.64 7.87 -1.47
N GLN A 78 -8.12 9.06 -1.74
CA GLN A 78 -7.78 10.25 -0.97
C GLN A 78 -9.00 10.72 -0.18
N THR A 79 -8.79 11.08 1.08
CA THR A 79 -9.82 11.63 1.96
C THR A 79 -9.30 12.90 2.63
N GLN A 80 -10.11 13.95 2.65
CA GLN A 80 -9.87 15.12 3.48
C GLN A 80 -10.60 14.96 4.80
N TYR A 81 -9.93 15.34 5.88
CA TYR A 81 -10.45 15.30 7.24
C TYR A 81 -10.39 16.68 7.88
N GLU A 82 -11.39 16.98 8.69
CA GLU A 82 -11.35 18.06 9.68
C GLU A 82 -11.29 17.44 11.08
N CYS A 83 -10.20 17.70 11.80
CA CYS A 83 -9.91 17.14 13.11
C CYS A 83 -9.94 18.24 14.18
N THR A 84 -11.03 18.32 14.95
CA THR A 84 -11.28 19.40 15.92
C THR A 84 -10.32 19.44 17.12
N GLN A 85 -9.54 18.38 17.33
CA GLN A 85 -8.47 18.33 18.34
C GLN A 85 -7.08 18.09 17.71
N GLY A 86 -6.99 18.16 16.38
CA GLY A 86 -5.80 17.76 15.63
C GLY A 86 -5.69 16.24 15.44
N LEU A 87 -4.69 15.82 14.67
CA LEU A 87 -4.53 14.43 14.23
C LEU A 87 -4.11 13.45 15.34
N ILE A 88 -3.60 13.96 16.47
CA ILE A 88 -3.13 13.15 17.60
C ILE A 88 -4.14 13.08 18.76
N GLY A 89 -5.26 13.83 18.69
CA GLY A 89 -6.24 13.94 19.77
C GLY A 89 -5.82 14.95 20.83
#